data_AF-A0A1J3JXL3-F1
#
_entry.id   AF-A0A1J3JXL3-F1
#
_cell.length_a   1.000
_cell.length_b   1.000
_cell.length_c   1.000
_cell.angle_alpha   90.00
_cell.angle_beta   90.00
_cell.angle_gamma   90.00
#
_symmetry.space_group_name_H-M   'P 1'
#
loop_
_entity.id
_entity.type
_entity.pdbx_description
1 polymer ?
#
loop_
_entity_poly.entity_id
_entity_poly.type
_entity_poly.pdbx_seq_one_letter_code
_entity_poly.pdbx_strand_id
1 'polypeptide(L)'
;MFVIFCSAYQCFDHKEFQIPPHQINSTDLCVVDNVLYIYLYHVGLLWYDSKEKEWRVVHGLNLGGHICWDVALAEYNGKLAFMWHEREKSEVWCSVIALHGSSKVAIRGRVEWSSCILSDVPLGWWFRHYICQD
;
A
#
# COMPACT_ATOMS: atom_id res chain seq x y z
N MET A 1 -10.24 -13.74 -5.36
CA MET A 1 -9.82 -14.17 -3.99
C MET A 1 -8.30 -14.12 -3.95
N PHE A 2 -7.71 -13.12 -3.29
CA PHE A 2 -6.26 -13.00 -3.25
C PHE A 2 -5.71 -13.86 -2.11
N VAL A 3 -4.91 -14.86 -2.45
CA VAL A 3 -4.18 -15.67 -1.47
C VAL A 3 -2.77 -15.10 -1.38
N ILE A 4 -2.45 -14.45 -0.27
CA ILE A 4 -1.09 -14.03 0.03
C ILE A 4 -0.34 -15.26 0.56
N PHE A 5 0.41 -15.92 -0.31
CA PHE A 5 1.34 -16.96 0.11
C PHE A 5 2.69 -16.35 0.50
N CYS A 6 3.09 -16.57 1.74
CA CYS A 6 4.45 -16.33 2.22
C CYS A 6 5.35 -17.45 1.71
N SER A 7 6.30 -17.13 0.82
CA SER A 7 7.37 -18.05 0.44
C SER A 7 8.70 -17.32 0.35
N ALA A 8 9.71 -17.89 1.00
CA ALA A 8 11.11 -17.56 0.79
C ALA A 8 11.60 -18.08 -0.58
N TYR A 9 12.74 -17.55 -1.07
CA TYR A 9 13.55 -17.94 -2.25
C TYR A 9 13.42 -17.14 -3.58
N GLN A 10 14.56 -17.03 -4.30
CA GLN A 10 15.11 -16.05 -5.28
C GLN A 10 14.40 -15.71 -6.62
N CYS A 11 14.71 -14.48 -7.09
CA CYS A 11 14.91 -13.89 -8.46
C CYS A 11 13.92 -14.13 -9.64
N PHE A 12 13.46 -13.05 -10.32
CA PHE A 12 13.89 -12.59 -11.68
C PHE A 12 13.08 -11.37 -12.22
N ASP A 13 13.72 -10.67 -13.16
CA ASP A 13 13.41 -9.44 -13.95
C ASP A 13 11.99 -9.24 -14.52
N HIS A 14 11.52 -7.97 -14.58
CA HIS A 14 11.43 -7.20 -15.84
C HIS A 14 10.81 -5.78 -15.69
N LYS A 15 11.56 -4.79 -16.20
CA LYS A 15 11.23 -3.41 -16.65
C LYS A 15 10.86 -2.35 -15.59
N GLU A 16 11.86 -1.53 -15.30
CA GLU A 16 11.85 -0.35 -14.43
C GLU A 16 11.04 0.82 -15.00
N PHE A 17 10.09 1.33 -14.23
CA PHE A 17 9.64 2.72 -14.29
C PHE A 17 10.58 3.54 -13.39
N GLN A 18 11.39 4.41 -14.00
CA GLN A 18 12.47 5.11 -13.30
C GLN A 18 11.90 6.24 -12.41
N ILE A 19 11.82 5.98 -11.10
CA ILE A 19 11.61 7.00 -10.07
C ILE A 19 13.01 7.37 -9.52
N PRO A 20 13.38 8.66 -9.38
CA PRO A 20 14.76 9.09 -9.10
C PRO A 20 15.37 8.44 -7.84
N PRO A 21 16.66 8.05 -7.88
CA PRO A 21 17.24 7.04 -6.98
C PRO A 21 17.72 7.55 -5.62
N HIS A 22 17.11 8.61 -5.07
CA HIS A 22 17.51 9.06 -3.73
C HIS A 22 16.33 9.38 -2.83
N GLN A 23 16.04 8.41 -1.97
CA GLN A 23 15.15 8.43 -0.81
C GLN A 23 13.63 8.29 -1.07
N ILE A 24 13.24 7.23 -1.75
CA ILE A 24 11.83 6.81 -1.82
C ILE A 24 11.71 5.45 -1.14
N ASN A 25 11.38 5.45 0.15
CA ASN A 25 11.07 4.24 0.92
C ASN A 25 9.60 3.82 0.73
N SER A 26 9.12 3.86 -0.51
CA SER A 26 7.76 3.46 -0.90
C SER A 26 7.88 2.39 -1.97
N THR A 27 7.65 1.14 -1.60
CA THR A 27 7.89 -0.02 -2.44
C THR A 27 6.65 -0.52 -3.19
N ASP A 28 5.47 0.07 -2.97
CA ASP A 28 4.24 -0.46 -3.57
C ASP A 28 3.26 0.63 -4.04
N LEU A 29 2.57 0.31 -5.12
CA LEU A 29 1.53 1.12 -5.75
C LEU A 29 0.29 0.26 -5.98
N CYS A 30 -0.87 0.89 -6.00
CA CYS A 30 -2.11 0.18 -6.22
C CYS A 30 -3.06 1.01 -7.07
N VAL A 31 -3.83 0.36 -7.93
CA VAL A 31 -4.93 1.00 -8.65
C VAL A 31 -6.24 0.54 -8.03
N VAL A 32 -7.05 1.49 -7.55
CA VAL A 32 -8.41 1.25 -7.08
C VAL A 32 -9.33 2.18 -7.85
N ASP A 33 -10.37 1.63 -8.47
CA ASP A 33 -11.36 2.40 -9.24
C ASP A 33 -10.72 3.35 -10.29
N ASN A 34 -9.73 2.83 -11.03
CA ASN A 34 -8.92 3.55 -12.01
C ASN A 34 -8.11 4.75 -11.48
N VAL A 35 -7.92 4.86 -10.17
CA VAL A 35 -7.05 5.85 -9.55
C VAL A 35 -5.80 5.16 -9.01
N LEU A 36 -4.63 5.72 -9.31
CA LEU A 36 -3.35 5.22 -8.83
C LEU A 36 -3.04 5.79 -7.44
N TYR A 37 -2.60 4.92 -6.53
CA TYR A 37 -2.24 5.24 -5.15
C TYR A 37 -0.82 4.80 -4.83
N ILE A 38 -0.14 5.59 -4.00
CA ILE A 38 1.16 5.27 -3.40
C ILE A 38 1.17 5.67 -1.94
N TYR A 39 2.04 5.04 -1.14
CA TYR A 39 2.26 5.46 0.24
C TYR A 39 3.69 5.96 0.41
N LEU A 40 3.85 7.26 0.67
CA LEU A 40 5.16 7.82 0.98
C LEU A 40 5.32 7.95 2.49
N TYR A 41 6.39 7.37 3.03
CA TYR A 41 6.77 7.54 4.43
C TYR A 41 6.85 9.04 4.79
N HIS A 42 6.40 9.40 6.00
CA HIS A 42 6.18 10.78 6.50
C HIS A 42 5.13 11.65 5.80
N VAL A 43 4.65 11.28 4.61
CA VAL A 43 3.62 12.04 3.88
C VAL A 43 2.24 11.39 4.05
N GLY A 44 2.20 10.06 3.96
CA GLY A 44 0.98 9.26 4.01
C GLY A 44 0.54 8.75 2.64
N LEU A 45 -0.73 8.37 2.56
CA LEU A 45 -1.34 7.84 1.34
C LEU A 45 -1.61 8.97 0.34
N LEU A 46 -1.14 8.79 -0.88
CA LEU A 46 -1.29 9.73 -1.99
C LEU A 46 -2.07 9.07 -3.12
N TRP A 47 -2.72 9.90 -3.94
CA TRP A 47 -3.38 9.50 -5.17
C TRP A 47 -2.90 10.39 -6.33
N TYR A 48 -2.88 9.84 -7.54
CA TYR A 48 -2.45 10.57 -8.73
C TYR A 48 -3.63 11.28 -9.39
N ASP A 49 -3.58 12.61 -9.45
CA ASP A 49 -4.49 13.42 -10.26
C ASP A 49 -4.00 13.41 -11.71
N SER A 50 -4.59 12.54 -12.54
CA SER A 50 -4.20 12.41 -13.94
C SER A 50 -4.48 13.67 -14.78
N LYS A 51 -5.38 14.54 -14.33
CA LYS A 51 -5.74 15.78 -15.03
C LYS A 51 -4.69 16.84 -14.81
N GLU A 52 -4.31 17.05 -13.55
CA GLU A 52 -3.30 18.04 -13.15
C GLU A 52 -1.87 17.46 -13.16
N LYS A 53 -1.73 16.15 -13.38
CA LYS A 53 -0.49 15.37 -13.46
C LYS A 53 0.37 15.42 -12.19
N GLU A 54 -0.27 15.43 -11.02
CA GLU A 54 0.40 15.57 -9.73
C GLU A 54 -0.08 14.56 -8.69
N TRP A 55 0.73 14.33 -7.66
CA TRP A 55 0.36 13.51 -6.51
C TRP A 55 -0.29 14.36 -5.43
N ARG A 56 -1.44 13.91 -4.92
CA ARG A 56 -2.21 14.60 -3.88
C ARG A 56 -2.45 13.69 -2.69
N VAL A 57 -2.48 14.28 -1.49
CA VAL A 57 -2.71 13.53 -0.25
C VAL A 57 -4.17 13.06 -0.19
N VAL A 58 -4.37 11.82 0.23
CA VAL A 58 -5.70 11.32 0.62
C VAL A 58 -6.04 11.87 2.01
N HIS A 59 -7.07 12.72 2.09
CA HIS A 59 -7.43 13.38 3.35
C HIS A 59 -8.24 12.46 4.28
N GLY A 60 -8.27 12.79 5.58
CA GLY A 60 -9.13 12.10 6.55
C GLY A 60 -8.60 10.73 7.02
N LEU A 61 -7.40 10.34 6.61
CA LEU A 61 -6.73 9.14 7.08
C LEU A 61 -5.73 9.46 8.17
N ASN A 62 -5.79 8.68 9.25
CA ASN A 62 -4.73 8.57 10.23
C ASN A 62 -4.31 7.10 10.31
N LEU A 63 -3.21 6.76 9.66
CA LEU A 63 -2.63 5.42 9.67
C LEU A 63 -1.66 5.22 10.84
N GLY A 64 -1.91 5.89 11.97
CA GLY A 64 -1.31 5.54 13.26
C GLY A 64 0.16 5.85 13.45
N GLY A 65 0.75 6.78 12.68
CA GLY A 65 2.16 7.22 12.87
C GLY A 65 3.20 6.10 12.81
N HIS A 66 2.80 4.90 12.37
CA HIS A 66 3.63 3.72 12.34
C HIS A 66 4.82 3.98 11.42
N ILE A 67 6.01 3.68 11.90
CA ILE A 67 7.25 3.78 11.13
C ILE A 67 7.31 2.55 10.21
N CYS A 68 6.45 2.54 9.18
CA CYS A 68 6.31 1.41 8.28
C CYS A 68 7.36 1.49 7.18
N TRP A 69 8.47 0.79 7.35
CA TRP A 69 9.47 0.61 6.30
C TRP A 69 9.02 -0.40 5.25
N ASP A 70 8.23 -1.39 5.67
CA ASP A 70 7.73 -2.47 4.83
C ASP A 70 6.21 -2.31 4.70
N VAL A 71 5.78 -1.71 3.58
CA VAL A 71 4.37 -1.46 3.26
C VAL A 71 4.00 -2.16 1.96
N ALA A 72 2.77 -2.67 1.90
CA ALA A 72 2.16 -3.16 0.67
C ALA A 72 0.75 -2.59 0.51
N LEU A 73 0.38 -2.32 -0.73
CA LEU A 73 -0.93 -1.77 -1.13
C LEU A 73 -1.60 -2.74 -2.10
N ALA A 74 -2.87 -3.04 -1.87
CA ALA A 74 -3.64 -3.89 -2.76
C ALA A 74 -5.08 -3.39 -2.93
N GLU A 75 -5.68 -3.72 -4.08
CA GLU A 75 -7.11 -3.52 -4.31
C GLU A 75 -7.87 -4.66 -3.62
N TYR A 76 -8.93 -4.31 -2.90
CA TYR A 76 -9.77 -5.28 -2.20
C TYR A 76 -11.23 -4.84 -2.23
N ASN A 77 -12.02 -5.41 -3.15
CA ASN A 77 -13.47 -5.19 -3.26
C ASN A 77 -13.87 -3.70 -3.37
N GLY A 78 -13.21 -2.96 -4.25
CA GLY A 78 -13.36 -1.52 -4.47
C GLY A 78 -12.74 -0.66 -3.38
N LYS A 79 -11.91 -1.24 -2.50
CA LYS A 79 -11.24 -0.56 -1.39
C LYS A 79 -9.74 -0.75 -1.48
N LEU A 80 -9.01 0.02 -0.68
CA LEU A 80 -7.56 -0.10 -0.58
C LEU A 80 -7.20 -0.89 0.68
N ALA A 81 -6.54 -2.03 0.51
CA ALA A 81 -5.88 -2.75 1.59
C ALA A 81 -4.48 -2.16 1.78
N PHE A 82 -4.20 -1.71 3.00
CA PHE A 82 -2.92 -1.17 3.44
C PHE A 82 -2.29 -2.13 4.45
N MET A 83 -1.19 -2.77 4.08
CA MET A 83 -0.50 -3.73 4.94
C MET A 83 0.84 -3.19 5.38
N TRP A 84 1.23 -3.48 6.62
CA TRP A 84 2.53 -3.10 7.15
C TRP A 84 3.08 -4.09 8.16
N HIS A 85 4.40 -4.08 8.32
CA HIS A 85 5.10 -4.83 9.35
C HIS A 85 5.25 -4.00 10.63
N GLU A 86 4.64 -4.44 11.73
CA GLU A 86 4.89 -3.92 13.07
C GLU A 86 6.07 -4.67 13.69
N ARG A 87 7.28 -4.17 13.43
CA ARG A 87 8.55 -4.84 13.76
C ARG A 87 8.72 -5.10 15.25
N GLU A 88 8.24 -4.21 16.12
CA GLU A 88 8.36 -4.37 17.57
C GLU A 88 7.57 -5.57 18.09
N LYS A 89 6.47 -5.90 17.40
CA LYS A 89 5.59 -7.02 17.75
C LYS A 89 5.82 -8.25 16.89
N SER A 90 6.65 -8.14 15.85
CA SER A 90 6.81 -9.19 14.83
C SER A 90 5.46 -9.57 14.20
N GLU A 91 4.61 -8.57 13.92
CA GLU A 91 3.25 -8.75 13.41
C GLU A 91 3.06 -8.08 12.05
N VAL A 92 2.27 -8.70 11.18
CA VAL A 92 1.75 -8.06 9.97
C VAL A 92 0.35 -7.58 10.24
N TRP A 93 0.13 -6.31 9.99
CA TRP A 93 -1.17 -5.67 10.12
C TRP A 93 -1.73 -5.33 8.75
N CYS A 94 -3.05 -5.30 8.66
CA CYS A 94 -3.77 -4.88 7.48
C CYS A 94 -4.91 -3.94 7.89
N SER A 95 -5.03 -2.84 7.17
CA SER A 95 -6.16 -1.93 7.26
C SER A 95 -6.88 -1.87 5.92
N VAL A 96 -8.19 -2.09 5.92
CA VAL A 96 -9.04 -1.87 4.74
C VAL A 96 -9.59 -0.45 4.80
N ILE A 97 -9.30 0.31 3.76
CA ILE A 97 -9.57 1.74 3.65
C ILE A 97 -10.63 1.94 2.56
N ALA A 98 -11.78 2.44 2.97
CA ALA A 98 -12.76 2.96 2.03
C ALA A 98 -12.30 4.33 1.51
N LEU A 99 -12.35 4.47 0.18
CA LEU A 99 -12.00 5.69 -0.53
C LEU A 99 -13.29 6.35 -1.01
N HIS A 100 -13.42 7.65 -0.73
CA HIS A 100 -14.60 8.44 -1.05
C HIS A 100 -14.21 9.74 -1.75
N GLY A 101 -15.14 10.29 -2.51
CA GLY A 101 -14.96 11.53 -3.26
C GLY A 101 -14.69 11.25 -4.73
N SER A 102 -13.88 12.10 -5.35
CA SER A 102 -13.59 12.01 -6.78
C SER A 102 -12.17 12.47 -7.05
N SER A 103 -11.49 11.76 -7.95
CA SER A 103 -10.19 12.16 -8.50
C SER A 103 -10.20 13.51 -9.24
N LYS A 104 -11.37 14.13 -9.45
CA LYS A 104 -11.47 15.48 -10.04
C LYS A 104 -11.36 16.61 -9.01
N VAL A 105 -11.56 16.32 -7.73
CA VAL A 105 -11.63 17.34 -6.66
C VAL A 105 -10.72 16.94 -5.51
N ALA A 106 -11.08 15.87 -4.81
CA ALA A 106 -10.35 15.36 -3.66
C ALA A 106 -10.80 13.94 -3.36
N ILE A 107 -9.85 13.15 -2.88
CA ILE A 107 -10.10 11.81 -2.34
C ILE A 107 -9.90 11.85 -0.84
N ARG A 108 -10.86 11.27 -0.11
CA ARG A 108 -10.81 11.08 1.33
C ARG A 108 -10.80 9.59 1.63
N GLY A 109 -10.09 9.20 2.68
CA GLY A 109 -10.07 7.82 3.14
C GLY A 109 -10.67 7.69 4.53
N ARG A 110 -11.21 6.51 4.82
CA ARG A 110 -11.64 6.07 6.14
C ARG A 110 -11.22 4.62 6.35
N VAL A 111 -10.57 4.33 7.46
CA VAL A 111 -10.29 2.95 7.88
C VAL A 111 -11.60 2.31 8.31
N GLU A 112 -12.03 1.24 7.64
CA GLU A 112 -13.24 0.48 8.00
C GLU A 112 -12.93 -0.76 8.82
N TRP A 113 -11.74 -1.32 8.63
CA TRP A 113 -11.26 -2.47 9.38
C TRP A 113 -9.75 -2.38 9.51
N SER A 114 -9.24 -2.81 10.67
CA SER A 114 -7.81 -2.88 10.94
C SER A 114 -7.53 -4.02 11.91
N SER A 115 -6.63 -4.93 11.55
CA SER A 115 -6.28 -6.05 12.42
C SER A 115 -4.90 -6.60 12.12
N CYS A 116 -4.34 -7.31 13.09
CA CYS A 116 -3.20 -8.19 12.89
C CYS A 116 -3.67 -9.40 12.07
N ILE A 117 -3.01 -9.65 10.93
CA ILE A 117 -3.32 -10.78 10.04
C ILE A 117 -2.31 -11.91 10.16
N LEU A 118 -1.14 -11.64 10.73
CA LEU A 118 -0.09 -12.63 10.96
C LEU A 118 0.78 -12.21 12.14
N SER A 119 1.06 -13.14 13.04
CA SER A 119 1.96 -12.96 14.19
C SER A 119 3.22 -13.81 14.03
N ASP A 120 4.22 -13.56 14.87
CA ASP A 120 5.49 -14.30 14.93
C ASP A 120 6.28 -14.30 13.61
N VAL A 121 6.27 -13.15 12.92
CA VAL A 121 6.89 -13.01 11.60
C VAL A 121 8.40 -12.81 11.72
N PRO A 122 9.22 -13.63 11.04
CA PRO A 122 10.68 -13.51 11.11
C PRO A 122 11.15 -12.20 10.47
N LEU A 123 12.21 -11.58 11.00
CA LEU A 123 12.69 -10.25 10.57
C LEU A 123 13.18 -10.14 9.10
N GLY A 124 13.28 -11.25 8.35
CA GLY A 124 13.82 -11.31 6.99
C GLY A 124 12.79 -11.67 5.93
N TRP A 125 11.66 -10.96 5.87
CA TRP A 125 10.57 -11.20 4.94
C TRP A 125 10.23 -9.95 4.12
N TRP A 126 9.49 -10.13 3.03
CA TRP A 126 8.98 -9.04 2.21
C TRP A 126 7.63 -9.42 1.62
N PHE A 127 6.80 -8.42 1.35
CA PHE A 127 5.56 -8.62 0.60
C PHE A 127 5.88 -8.96 -0.86
N ARG A 128 5.15 -9.92 -1.43
CA ARG A 128 5.10 -10.15 -2.88
C ARG A 128 3.69 -9.97 -3.36
N HIS A 129 3.53 -9.12 -4.35
CA HIS A 129 2.26 -8.91 -5.03
C HIS A 129 2.15 -9.93 -6.17
N TYR A 130 1.13 -10.79 -6.13
CA TYR A 130 0.79 -11.67 -7.24
C TYR A 130 -0.49 -11.15 -7.89
N ILE A 131 -0.42 -10.76 -9.15
CA ILE A 131 -1.60 -10.46 -9.95
C ILE A 131 -2.11 -11.80 -10.47
N CYS A 132 -3.14 -12.37 -9.83
CA CYS A 132 -3.86 -13.49 -10.41
C CYS A 132 -4.64 -12.97 -11.62
N GLN A 133 -4.27 -13.38 -12.83
CA GLN A 133 -5.11 -13.22 -14.01
C GLN A 133 -6.19 -14.30 -13.94
N ASP A 134 -7.46 -13.88 -13.85
CA ASP A 134 -8.63 -14.75 -14.00
C ASP A 134 -8.78 -15.22 -15.46
#